data_AF-A0A6A2ZME3-F1
#
_entry.id   AF-A0A6A2ZME3-F1
#
_cell.length_a   1.000
_cell.length_b   1.000
_cell.length_c   1.000
_cell.angle_alpha   90.00
_cell.angle_beta   90.00
_cell.angle_gamma   90.00
#
_symmetry.space_group_name_H-M   'P 1'
#
loop_
_entity.id
_entity.type
_entity.pdbx_description
1 polymer ?
#
loop_
_entity_poly.entity_id
_entity_poly.type
_entity_poly.pdbx_seq_one_letter_code
_entity_poly.pdbx_strand_id
1 'polypeptide(L)'
;MSERQPRSQITKYFDLDPITIGEVLETAAVSVGDTPVESSDAAAIQEAEKRCINTSGDETEGGRLGGKAQAAASFNAGAAQNVNKITISDVLLDATSKLPRDKAVTCEDADEVKGAELRARPQAAARPGGVADTMEKAAKMNLDD
;
A
#
# COMPACT_ATOMS: atom_id res chain seq x y z
N MET A 1 -50.82 -4.27 -18.84
CA MET A 1 -50.30 -3.82 -17.53
C MET A 1 -48.97 -4.53 -17.35
N SER A 2 -47.86 -3.82 -17.56
CA SER A 2 -46.51 -4.42 -17.53
C SER A 2 -45.99 -4.36 -16.11
N GLU A 3 -45.84 -5.53 -15.47
CA GLU A 3 -45.28 -5.67 -14.14
C GLU A 3 -43.84 -5.13 -14.13
N ARG A 4 -43.62 -4.03 -13.41
CA ARG A 4 -42.29 -3.53 -13.10
C ARG A 4 -41.66 -4.54 -12.14
N GLN A 5 -40.68 -5.31 -12.62
CA GLN A 5 -39.83 -6.12 -11.76
C GLN A 5 -39.30 -5.25 -10.59
N PRO A 6 -39.34 -5.74 -9.34
CA PRO A 6 -38.74 -5.03 -8.23
C PRO A 6 -37.23 -4.97 -8.46
N ARG A 7 -36.68 -3.75 -8.51
CA ARG A 7 -35.23 -3.53 -8.47
C ARG A 7 -34.67 -4.29 -7.26
N SER A 8 -33.77 -5.20 -7.58
CA SER A 8 -33.18 -6.22 -6.72
C SER A 8 -32.79 -5.71 -5.32
N GLN A 9 -33.24 -6.42 -4.28
CA GLN A 9 -32.82 -6.25 -2.88
C GLN A 9 -31.34 -6.68 -2.61
N ILE A 10 -30.58 -7.02 -3.66
CA ILE A 10 -29.21 -7.54 -3.55
C ILE A 10 -28.20 -6.45 -3.13
N THR A 11 -28.50 -5.16 -3.30
CA THR A 11 -27.56 -4.08 -2.95
C THR A 11 -27.50 -3.73 -1.46
N LYS A 12 -28.21 -4.45 -0.58
CA LYS A 12 -28.17 -4.20 0.88
C LYS A 12 -27.23 -5.14 1.63
N TYR A 13 -26.62 -6.10 0.95
CA TYR A 13 -25.75 -7.14 1.52
C TYR A 13 -24.30 -7.07 1.04
N PHE A 14 -23.97 -6.07 0.22
CA PHE A 14 -22.61 -5.79 -0.24
C PHE A 14 -22.25 -4.34 0.11
N ASP A 15 -22.46 -3.93 1.37
CA ASP A 15 -21.52 -2.95 1.93
C ASP A 15 -20.21 -3.72 2.02
N LEU A 16 -19.40 -3.68 0.95
CA LEU A 16 -18.03 -4.13 1.05
C LEU A 16 -17.36 -3.18 2.04
N ASP A 17 -16.71 -3.73 3.06
CA ASP A 17 -15.89 -2.90 3.93
C ASP A 17 -14.89 -2.14 3.05
N PRO A 18 -14.65 -0.85 3.32
CA PRO A 18 -13.78 -0.04 2.49
C PRO A 18 -12.36 -0.61 2.52
N ILE A 19 -11.71 -0.63 1.36
CA ILE A 19 -10.37 -1.19 1.20
C ILE A 19 -9.40 -0.37 2.06
N THR A 20 -8.62 -1.06 2.88
CA THR A 20 -7.68 -0.46 3.84
C THR A 20 -6.27 -0.30 3.26
N ILE A 21 -5.43 0.49 3.92
CA ILE A 21 -4.03 0.69 3.51
C ILE A 21 -3.23 -0.62 3.65
N GLY A 22 -3.46 -1.40 4.70
CA GLY A 22 -2.81 -2.70 4.90
C GLY A 22 -3.13 -3.70 3.79
N GLU A 23 -4.41 -3.82 3.41
CA GLU A 23 -4.84 -4.68 2.29
C GLU A 23 -4.22 -4.24 0.97
N VAL A 24 -4.08 -2.93 0.75
CA VAL A 24 -3.41 -2.40 -0.45
C VAL A 24 -1.93 -2.76 -0.45
N LEU A 25 -1.24 -2.67 0.68
CA LEU A 25 0.17 -3.06 0.79
C LEU A 25 0.37 -4.56 0.53
N GLU A 26 -0.50 -5.42 1.05
CA GLU A 26 -0.48 -6.85 0.74
C GLU A 26 -0.79 -7.12 -0.74
N THR A 27 -1.73 -6.38 -1.32
CA THR A 27 -2.03 -6.47 -2.76
C THR A 27 -0.84 -6.06 -3.61
N ALA A 28 -0.12 -4.99 -3.23
CA ALA A 28 1.11 -4.58 -3.89
C ALA A 28 2.20 -5.65 -3.76
N ALA A 29 2.28 -6.34 -2.61
CA ALA A 29 3.18 -7.47 -2.40
C ALA A 29 2.95 -8.59 -3.41
N VAL A 30 1.68 -8.91 -3.70
CA VAL A 30 1.29 -9.92 -4.70
C VAL A 30 1.50 -9.42 -6.12
N SER A 31 1.15 -8.16 -6.42
CA SER A 31 1.25 -7.60 -7.77
C SER A 31 2.69 -7.41 -8.22
N VAL A 32 3.60 -7.04 -7.31
CA VAL A 32 5.03 -6.87 -7.60
C VAL A 32 5.81 -8.18 -7.49
N GLY A 33 5.41 -9.04 -6.55
CA GLY A 33 6.07 -10.31 -6.27
C GLY A 33 7.50 -10.17 -5.76
N ASP A 34 8.32 -11.18 -6.04
CA ASP A 34 9.71 -11.34 -5.57
C ASP A 34 10.71 -10.40 -6.26
N THR A 35 10.35 -9.13 -6.41
CA THR A 35 11.25 -8.12 -6.94
C THR A 35 11.97 -7.41 -5.79
N PRO A 36 13.29 -7.14 -5.90
CA PRO A 36 14.03 -6.40 -4.88
C PRO A 36 13.42 -5.04 -4.54
N VAL A 37 13.46 -4.69 -3.26
CA VAL A 37 13.08 -3.36 -2.77
C VAL A 37 14.07 -2.31 -3.27
N GLU A 38 13.55 -1.23 -3.85
CA GLU A 38 14.27 -0.01 -4.22
C GLU A 38 13.99 1.14 -3.23
N SER A 39 14.77 2.22 -3.32
CA SER A 39 14.59 3.40 -2.47
C SER A 39 13.25 4.12 -2.68
N SER A 40 12.70 4.07 -3.90
CA SER A 40 11.37 4.61 -4.20
C SER A 40 10.26 3.79 -3.55
N ASP A 41 10.35 2.47 -3.58
CA ASP A 41 9.39 1.61 -2.89
C ASP A 41 9.43 1.88 -1.38
N ALA A 42 10.62 1.97 -0.80
CA ALA A 42 10.79 2.26 0.62
C ALA A 42 10.17 3.61 1.02
N ALA A 43 10.28 4.64 0.17
CA ALA A 43 9.66 5.93 0.40
C ALA A 43 8.12 5.84 0.35
N ALA A 44 7.57 5.11 -0.62
CA ALA A 44 6.13 4.89 -0.74
C ALA A 44 5.57 4.13 0.47
N ILE A 45 6.22 3.04 0.88
CA ILE A 45 5.82 2.21 2.03
C ILE A 45 5.86 3.02 3.32
N GLN A 46 6.92 3.80 3.54
CA GLN A 46 7.04 4.65 4.71
C GLN A 46 5.92 5.70 4.75
N GLU A 47 5.60 6.31 3.61
CA GLU A 47 4.54 7.31 3.56
C GLU A 47 3.16 6.69 3.80
N ALA A 48 2.90 5.48 3.29
CA ALA A 48 1.68 4.72 3.57
C ALA A 48 1.56 4.38 5.06
N GLU A 49 2.65 3.95 5.70
CA GLU A 49 2.68 3.66 7.14
C GLU A 49 2.34 4.90 7.98
N LYS A 50 2.89 6.07 7.65
CA LYS A 50 2.60 7.33 8.38
C LYS A 50 1.12 7.69 8.41
N ARG A 51 0.34 7.27 7.40
CA ARG A 51 -1.11 7.49 7.36
C ARG A 51 -1.86 6.63 8.38
N CYS A 52 -1.22 5.59 8.88
CA CYS A 52 -1.78 4.64 9.85
C CYS A 52 -1.21 4.82 11.26
N ILE A 53 -0.47 5.91 11.52
CA ILE A 53 0.12 6.24 12.83
C ILE A 53 -0.57 7.50 13.37
N ASN A 54 -0.83 7.56 14.69
CA ASN A 54 -1.29 8.80 15.31
C ASN A 54 -0.12 9.76 15.57
N THR A 55 -0.37 11.07 15.55
CA THR A 55 0.65 12.10 15.89
C THR A 55 1.13 12.01 17.35
N SER A 56 0.56 11.10 18.14
CA SER A 56 0.75 10.98 19.59
C SER A 56 1.75 9.87 19.95
N GLY A 57 2.92 9.86 19.30
CA GLY A 57 4.16 9.31 19.86
C GLY A 57 4.20 7.83 20.31
N ASP A 58 3.18 7.02 20.02
CA ASP A 58 3.21 5.59 20.35
C ASP A 58 3.98 4.86 19.24
N GLU A 59 5.30 5.06 19.24
CA GLU A 59 6.25 4.32 18.40
C GLU A 59 6.46 2.89 18.93
N THR A 60 5.39 2.17 19.23
CA THR A 60 5.52 0.79 19.68
C THR A 60 6.12 -0.05 18.55
N GLU A 61 7.18 -0.81 18.88
CA GLU A 61 8.14 -1.47 17.99
C GLU A 61 7.57 -2.49 16.96
N GLY A 62 6.25 -2.66 16.88
CA GLY A 62 5.58 -3.70 16.09
C GLY A 62 5.31 -3.40 14.60
N GLY A 63 5.39 -2.14 14.13
CA GLY A 63 4.76 -1.75 12.86
C GLY A 63 5.61 -1.11 11.76
N ARG A 64 6.95 -1.05 11.92
CA ARG A 64 7.84 -0.25 11.04
C ARG A 64 8.08 -0.88 9.66
N LEU A 65 7.05 -0.99 8.83
CA LEU A 65 7.14 -1.44 7.43
C LEU A 65 8.10 -0.55 6.63
N GLY A 66 7.97 0.77 6.76
CA GLY A 66 8.83 1.76 6.14
C GLY A 66 10.28 1.67 6.61
N GLY A 67 10.50 1.45 7.91
CA GLY A 67 11.85 1.22 8.45
C GLY A 67 12.49 -0.05 7.88
N LYS A 68 11.74 -1.15 7.81
CA LYS A 68 12.17 -2.41 7.19
C LYS A 68 12.46 -2.23 5.70
N ALA A 69 11.58 -1.54 4.97
CA ALA A 69 11.76 -1.25 3.55
C ALA A 69 13.02 -0.42 3.29
N GLN A 70 13.31 0.58 4.14
CA GLN A 70 14.50 1.42 3.99
C GLN A 70 15.80 0.65 4.29
N ALA A 71 15.78 -0.22 5.30
CA ALA A 71 16.90 -1.12 5.57
C ALA A 71 17.11 -2.11 4.41
N ALA A 72 16.02 -2.67 3.87
CA ALA A 72 16.05 -3.55 2.71
C ALA A 72 16.62 -2.85 1.46
N ALA A 73 16.14 -1.65 1.13
CA ALA A 73 16.64 -0.87 0.00
C ALA A 73 18.15 -0.57 0.13
N SER A 74 18.59 -0.17 1.34
CA SER A 74 19.99 0.13 1.64
C SER A 74 20.87 -1.12 1.52
N PHE A 75 20.40 -2.25 2.04
CA PHE A 75 21.07 -3.54 1.91
C PHE A 75 21.15 -3.98 0.43
N ASN A 76 20.05 -3.88 -0.31
CA ASN A 76 19.95 -4.26 -1.71
C ASN A 76 20.84 -3.41 -2.62
N ALA A 77 21.04 -2.14 -2.30
CA ALA A 77 21.94 -1.25 -3.03
C ALA A 77 23.41 -1.69 -2.94
N GLY A 78 23.81 -2.30 -1.81
CA GLY A 78 25.15 -2.84 -1.59
C GLY A 78 25.32 -4.32 -1.98
N ALA A 79 24.23 -5.04 -2.24
CA ALA A 79 24.27 -6.48 -2.52
C ALA A 79 24.74 -6.77 -3.96
N ALA A 80 25.78 -7.60 -4.08
CA ALA A 80 26.37 -7.97 -5.38
C ALA A 80 25.49 -8.90 -6.24
N GLN A 81 24.57 -9.65 -5.63
CA GLN A 81 23.74 -10.65 -6.31
C GLN A 81 22.27 -10.49 -5.91
N ASN A 82 21.36 -10.65 -6.88
CA ASN A 82 19.92 -10.49 -6.65
C ASN A 82 19.34 -11.56 -5.72
N VAL A 83 19.91 -12.77 -5.68
CA VAL A 83 19.44 -13.87 -4.80
C VAL A 83 19.57 -13.57 -3.31
N ASN A 84 20.38 -12.57 -2.95
CA ASN A 84 20.54 -12.14 -1.57
C ASN A 84 19.62 -10.96 -1.22
N LYS A 85 18.93 -10.38 -2.20
CA LYS A 85 18.17 -9.14 -1.99
C LYS A 85 16.83 -9.43 -1.32
N ILE A 86 16.45 -8.52 -0.44
CA ILE A 86 15.15 -8.53 0.23
C ILE A 86 14.11 -8.00 -0.75
N THR A 87 12.98 -8.69 -0.88
CA THR A 87 11.95 -8.39 -1.88
C THR A 87 10.80 -7.57 -1.30
N ILE A 88 9.96 -7.03 -2.19
CA ILE A 88 8.74 -6.31 -1.82
C ILE A 88 7.77 -7.26 -1.10
N SER A 89 7.65 -8.51 -1.56
CA SER A 89 6.84 -9.53 -0.88
C SER A 89 7.32 -9.80 0.53
N ASP A 90 8.64 -9.88 0.78
CA ASP A 90 9.19 -10.10 2.13
C ASP A 90 8.83 -8.95 3.10
N VAL A 91 8.84 -7.71 2.61
CA VAL A 91 8.60 -6.53 3.43
C VAL A 91 7.11 -6.35 3.72
N LEU A 92 6.26 -6.52 2.71
CA LEU A 92 4.83 -6.21 2.78
C LEU A 92 3.94 -7.40 3.17
N LEU A 93 4.52 -8.58 3.41
CA LEU A 93 3.80 -9.72 3.96
C LEU A 93 3.09 -9.32 5.28
N ASP A 94 1.83 -9.70 5.44
CA ASP A 94 1.00 -9.42 6.63
C ASP A 94 0.95 -7.92 7.03
N ALA A 95 1.00 -7.00 6.05
CA ALA A 95 1.00 -5.56 6.32
C ALA A 95 -0.22 -5.13 7.15
N THR A 96 -1.38 -5.73 6.94
CA THR A 96 -2.62 -5.45 7.71
C THR A 96 -2.42 -5.65 9.20
N SER A 97 -1.66 -6.69 9.59
CA SER A 97 -1.36 -6.99 11.00
C SER A 97 -0.30 -6.08 11.62
N LYS A 98 0.45 -5.35 10.79
CA LYS A 98 1.60 -4.52 11.18
C LYS A 98 1.25 -3.04 11.24
N LEU A 99 0.10 -2.62 10.73
CA LEU A 99 -0.35 -1.24 10.79
C LEU A 99 -1.23 -1.02 12.06
N PRO A 100 -0.80 -0.18 13.01
CA PRO A 100 -1.47 -0.05 14.31
C PRO A 100 -2.85 0.61 14.23
N ARG A 101 -3.08 1.48 13.24
CA ARG A 101 -4.39 2.06 12.92
C ARG A 101 -4.65 1.97 11.43
N ASP A 102 -4.66 0.74 10.92
CA ASP A 102 -5.06 0.52 9.55
C ASP A 102 -6.43 1.14 9.29
N LYS A 103 -6.53 1.89 8.20
CA LYS A 103 -7.70 2.71 7.86
C LYS A 103 -8.01 2.56 6.38
N ALA A 104 -9.25 2.88 6.02
CA ALA A 104 -9.66 2.99 4.62
C ALA A 104 -8.72 3.92 3.85
N VAL A 105 -8.28 3.48 2.68
CA VAL A 105 -7.44 4.31 1.81
C VAL A 105 -8.26 5.41 1.15
N THR A 106 -7.70 6.63 1.10
CA THR A 106 -8.31 7.79 0.45
C THR A 106 -7.46 8.28 -0.73
N CYS A 107 -8.01 9.13 -1.59
CA CYS A 107 -7.24 9.75 -2.68
C CYS A 107 -6.10 10.63 -2.15
N GLU A 108 -6.30 11.31 -1.01
CA GLU A 108 -5.24 12.12 -0.37
C GLU A 108 -4.07 11.23 0.07
N ASP A 109 -4.36 10.07 0.69
CA ASP A 109 -3.32 9.12 1.06
C ASP A 109 -2.55 8.60 -0.18
N ALA A 110 -3.28 8.29 -1.27
CA ALA A 110 -2.68 7.81 -2.51
C ALA A 110 -1.79 8.87 -3.19
N ASP A 111 -2.23 10.12 -3.25
CA ASP A 111 -1.48 11.23 -3.86
C ASP A 111 -0.18 11.53 -3.09
N GLU A 112 -0.23 11.49 -1.76
CA GLU A 112 0.93 11.72 -0.92
C GLU A 112 1.96 10.59 -1.04
N VAL A 113 1.50 9.34 -1.09
CA VAL A 113 2.36 8.17 -1.31
C VAL A 113 3.00 8.20 -2.70
N LYS A 114 2.23 8.54 -3.73
CA LYS A 114 2.74 8.76 -5.10
C LYS A 114 3.77 9.88 -5.13
N GLY A 115 3.51 10.97 -4.42
CA GLY A 115 4.46 12.07 -4.24
C GLY A 115 5.76 11.62 -3.58
N ALA A 116 5.70 10.78 -2.55
CA ALA A 116 6.88 10.23 -1.87
C ALA A 116 7.72 9.34 -2.79
N GLU A 117 7.06 8.46 -3.55
CA GLU A 117 7.72 7.58 -4.52
C GLU A 117 8.46 8.38 -5.61
N LEU A 118 7.79 9.36 -6.20
CA LEU A 118 8.34 10.21 -7.26
C LEU A 118 9.47 11.11 -6.74
N ARG A 119 9.38 11.62 -5.51
CA ARG A 119 10.48 12.38 -4.89
C ARG A 119 11.74 11.53 -4.69
N ALA A 120 11.56 10.26 -4.35
CA ALA A 120 12.67 9.31 -4.19
C ALA A 120 13.24 8.84 -5.54
N ARG A 121 12.49 8.96 -6.63
CA ARG A 121 12.95 8.66 -8.00
C ARG A 121 12.38 9.65 -9.03
N PRO A 122 12.92 10.88 -9.12
CA PRO A 122 12.33 11.98 -9.92
C PRO A 122 12.31 11.74 -11.44
N GLN A 123 13.09 10.78 -11.93
CA GLN A 123 13.25 10.49 -13.36
C GLN A 123 12.38 9.33 -13.85
N ALA A 124 11.52 8.77 -13.00
CA ALA A 124 10.67 7.64 -13.37
C ALA A 124 9.21 7.85 -12.96
N ALA A 125 8.32 7.17 -13.67
CA ALA A 125 6.93 7.02 -13.23
C ALA A 125 6.85 6.16 -11.97
N ALA A 126 5.73 6.28 -11.25
CA ALA A 126 5.37 5.36 -10.18
C ALA A 126 5.43 3.91 -10.69
N ARG A 127 5.89 3.00 -9.84
CA ARG A 127 6.07 1.61 -10.19
C ARG A 127 4.72 0.97 -10.54
N PRO A 128 4.57 0.39 -11.75
CA PRO A 128 3.35 -0.33 -12.11
C PRO A 128 3.09 -1.48 -11.14
N GLY A 129 1.86 -1.58 -10.60
CA GLY A 129 1.50 -2.58 -9.59
C GLY A 129 2.16 -2.38 -8.21
N GLY A 130 2.99 -1.35 -8.04
CA GLY A 130 3.60 -0.99 -6.77
C GLY A 130 2.64 -0.23 -5.86
N VAL A 131 3.13 0.19 -4.68
CA VAL A 131 2.30 0.75 -3.61
C VAL A 131 1.44 1.95 -4.08
N ALA A 132 2.01 2.93 -4.79
CA ALA A 132 1.25 4.10 -5.23
C ALA A 132 0.17 3.77 -6.27
N ASP A 133 0.46 2.89 -7.24
CA ASP A 133 -0.52 2.49 -8.27
C ASP A 133 -1.69 1.72 -7.64
N THR A 134 -1.41 0.81 -6.70
CA THR A 134 -2.43 0.02 -6.01
C THR A 134 -3.27 0.87 -5.07
N MET A 135 -2.66 1.83 -4.36
CA MET A 135 -3.39 2.80 -3.52
C MET A 135 -4.28 3.73 -4.35
N GLU A 136 -3.81 4.20 -5.50
CA GLU A 136 -4.62 5.03 -6.41
C GLU A 136 -5.86 4.27 -6.91
N LYS A 137 -5.71 2.99 -7.25
CA LYS A 137 -6.84 2.13 -7.68
C LYS A 137 -7.83 1.88 -6.54
N ALA A 138 -7.34 1.52 -5.35
CA ALA A 138 -8.17 1.25 -4.20
C ALA A 138 -8.91 2.49 -3.69
N ALA A 139 -8.25 3.65 -3.67
CA ALA A 139 -8.87 4.92 -3.32
C ALA A 139 -10.03 5.29 -4.25
N LYS A 140 -9.90 5.02 -5.56
CA LYS A 140 -11.01 5.22 -6.52
C LYS A 140 -12.16 4.26 -6.27
N MET A 141 -11.88 2.99 -5.99
CA MET A 141 -12.91 2.01 -5.65
C MET A 141 -13.67 2.42 -4.37
N ASN A 142 -12.96 2.90 -3.34
CA ASN A 142 -13.57 3.41 -2.12
C ASN A 142 -14.43 4.68 -2.29
N LEU A 143 -14.28 5.41 -3.40
CA LEU A 143 -15.10 6.60 -3.72
C LEU A 143 -16.35 6.28 -4.55
N ASP A 144 -16.32 5.16 -5.27
CA ASP A 144 -17.39 4.73 -6.18
C ASP A 144 -18.47 3.86 -5.49
N ASP A 145 -18.29 3.52 -4.21
CA ASP A 145 -19.28 2.92 -3.28
C ASP A 145 -20.15 3.99 -2.59
#